data_AF-A0A1Q8ILA7-F1
#
_entry.id   AF-A0A1Q8ILA7-F1
#
_cell.length_a   1.000
_cell.length_b   1.000
_cell.length_c   1.000
_cell.angle_alpha   90.00
_cell.angle_beta   90.00
_cell.angle_gamma   90.00
#
_symmetry.space_group_name_H-M   'P 1'
#
loop_
_entity.id
_entity.type
_entity.pdbx_description
1 polymer ?
#
loop_
_entity_poly.entity_id
_entity_poly.type
_entity_poly.pdbx_seq_one_letter_code
_entity_poly.pdbx_strand_id
1 'polypeptide(L)'
;MSLDAGTVARTNTTAFQDSDPSNVVFDSSSVTNVSAVLQVDDEPVIIRAHHLGNGEQVCVELVDGSGAGEHFSPFMRGGSQVRLTRRCNVVVLAMPGRYRFVLNGVPGVAYVRQFRASMTHEFLLEGQKMGCCDEFPTSLPPSGPAGGDLTGNYPNPGVDPLKVADGIGGNSSAKLILAAALCSAMQECFARVFTSCDGSFHQVGEAIPTCDEMRLAIEAAAPTLVDCNGIPLARGSSVPTCMQMNAALRDTQASLRDCNDSLLPLGTNVPTCEQMGDRITAAIGSIPADRFLEVVEYDPVTHTITFRVGDDGAPFVVNLSDLLPVVVGAGLSGDGTIGSPIAIQLRPASGLAVDSNGLALLPAATSPPSLAEGTDLPTSVFGSRTALLAMPDGWIDIGGRKVPFWN
;
A
#
# COMPACT_ATOMS: atom_id res chain seq x y z
N MET A 1 -20.39 64.32 50.96
CA MET A 1 -21.03 65.57 50.52
C MET A 1 -22.53 65.31 50.47
N SER A 2 -23.24 65.81 51.49
CA SER A 2 -24.69 65.85 51.54
C SER A 2 -25.14 66.88 50.50
N LEU A 3 -25.93 66.46 49.51
CA LEU A 3 -26.62 67.40 48.64
C LEU A 3 -27.94 67.76 49.32
N ASP A 4 -27.86 68.75 50.21
CA ASP A 4 -29.00 69.60 50.54
C ASP A 4 -29.41 70.35 49.28
N ALA A 5 -30.30 69.75 48.49
CA ALA A 5 -30.97 70.42 47.39
C ALA A 5 -32.04 71.38 47.97
N GLY A 6 -31.58 72.55 48.39
CA GLY A 6 -32.44 73.69 48.68
C GLY A 6 -33.32 74.04 47.49
N THR A 7 -34.58 74.35 47.78
CA THR A 7 -35.53 75.06 46.90
C THR A 7 -35.62 74.47 45.49
N VAL A 8 -36.26 73.30 45.39
CA VAL A 8 -36.74 72.77 44.11
C VAL A 8 -37.67 73.80 43.48
N ALA A 9 -37.16 74.52 42.49
CA ALA A 9 -37.98 75.15 41.47
C ALA A 9 -38.88 74.05 40.90
N ARG A 10 -40.15 74.05 41.31
CA ARG A 10 -41.18 73.16 40.78
C ARG A 10 -41.30 73.50 39.29
N THR A 11 -40.72 72.65 38.46
CA THR A 11 -40.40 72.89 37.05
C THR A 11 -41.63 73.24 36.21
N ASN A 12 -41.48 74.16 35.26
CA ASN A 12 -42.51 74.60 34.31
C ASN A 12 -43.23 73.43 33.60
N THR A 13 -44.50 73.69 33.25
CA THR A 13 -45.38 72.81 32.47
C THR A 13 -44.69 72.32 31.20
N THR A 14 -44.80 71.03 30.90
CA THR A 14 -44.41 70.52 29.58
C THR A 14 -45.53 70.84 28.59
N ALA A 15 -45.20 71.26 27.36
CA ALA A 15 -46.17 71.73 26.35
C ALA A 15 -47.28 70.72 25.99
N PHE A 16 -47.15 69.45 26.38
CA PHE A 16 -48.18 68.42 26.24
C PHE A 16 -49.27 68.51 27.32
N GLN A 17 -49.02 69.23 28.41
CA GLN A 17 -49.98 69.42 29.49
C GLN A 17 -51.03 70.49 29.14
N ASP A 18 -50.76 71.48 28.29
CA ASP A 18 -51.59 72.70 28.15
C ASP A 18 -52.65 72.69 27.02
N SER A 19 -53.00 71.56 26.42
CA SER A 19 -53.81 71.57 25.18
C SER A 19 -55.33 71.69 25.34
N ASP A 20 -55.90 71.47 26.53
CA ASP A 20 -57.35 71.59 26.73
C ASP A 20 -57.70 72.17 28.12
N PRO A 21 -58.33 73.36 28.21
CA PRO A 21 -58.73 73.96 29.48
C PRO A 21 -59.86 73.19 30.17
N SER A 22 -60.63 72.37 29.46
CA SER A 22 -61.70 71.54 30.05
C SER A 22 -61.16 70.39 30.92
N ASN A 23 -59.86 70.10 30.79
CA ASN A 23 -59.18 69.02 31.52
C ASN A 23 -58.47 69.49 32.80
N VAL A 24 -58.68 70.74 33.22
CA VAL A 24 -58.02 71.32 34.40
C VAL A 24 -58.88 71.15 35.65
N VAL A 25 -58.28 70.58 36.70
CA VAL A 25 -58.87 70.48 38.06
C VAL A 25 -58.19 71.48 39.01
N PHE A 26 -56.86 71.55 38.97
CA PHE A 26 -56.04 72.56 39.64
C PHE A 26 -54.89 72.99 38.70
N ASP A 27 -54.55 74.26 38.73
CA ASP A 27 -53.48 74.86 37.92
C ASP A 27 -52.81 76.04 38.66
N SER A 28 -51.97 76.80 37.97
CA SER A 28 -51.32 77.99 38.53
C SER A 28 -52.27 79.15 38.81
N SER A 29 -53.47 79.17 38.22
CA SER A 29 -54.48 80.21 38.45
C SER A 29 -55.41 79.87 39.63
N SER A 30 -55.33 78.64 40.14
CA SER A 30 -56.16 78.15 41.23
C SER A 30 -55.84 78.88 42.53
N VAL A 31 -56.82 79.62 43.06
CA VAL A 31 -56.73 80.38 44.32
C VAL A 31 -57.41 79.65 45.49
N THR A 32 -58.15 78.58 45.22
CA THR A 32 -58.84 77.76 46.22
C THR A 32 -58.21 76.38 46.31
N ASN A 33 -58.26 75.78 47.50
CA ASN A 33 -57.82 74.40 47.74
C ASN A 33 -58.88 73.36 47.37
N VAL A 34 -59.93 73.78 46.68
CA VAL A 34 -61.11 72.97 46.37
C VAL A 34 -61.42 73.13 44.89
N SER A 35 -61.57 72.02 44.19
CA SER A 35 -61.91 71.99 42.77
C SER A 35 -63.40 72.23 42.54
N ALA A 36 -63.76 72.50 41.28
CA ALA A 36 -65.13 72.32 40.83
C ALA A 36 -65.55 70.84 40.96
N VAL A 37 -66.87 70.60 40.99
CA VAL A 37 -67.42 69.24 40.99
C VAL A 37 -67.29 68.64 39.60
N LEU A 38 -66.65 67.47 39.54
CA LEU A 38 -66.49 66.66 38.35
C LEU A 38 -67.59 65.59 38.29
N GLN A 39 -68.33 65.57 37.20
CA GLN A 39 -69.26 64.48 36.86
C GLN A 39 -68.53 63.37 36.10
N VAL A 40 -68.61 62.14 36.61
CA VAL A 40 -68.19 60.92 35.92
C VAL A 40 -69.45 60.15 35.56
N ASP A 41 -69.69 59.97 34.26
CA ASP A 41 -70.83 59.23 33.73
C ASP A 41 -70.36 57.85 33.25
N ASP A 42 -70.70 57.46 32.02
CA ASP A 42 -70.37 56.14 31.45
C ASP A 42 -68.90 55.98 31.06
N GLU A 43 -68.14 57.08 30.99
CA GLU A 43 -66.71 57.08 30.70
C GLU A 43 -65.88 57.28 31.97
N PRO A 44 -64.96 56.35 32.29
CA PRO A 44 -64.09 56.51 33.44
C PRO A 44 -63.13 57.68 33.23
N VAL A 45 -62.84 58.40 34.31
CA VAL A 45 -61.95 59.57 34.27
C VAL A 45 -60.67 59.29 35.04
N ILE A 46 -59.53 59.48 34.39
CA ILE A 46 -58.20 59.41 34.98
C ILE A 46 -57.81 60.79 35.48
N ILE A 47 -57.47 60.89 36.75
CA ILE A 47 -56.98 62.11 37.38
C ILE A 47 -55.49 61.96 37.61
N ARG A 48 -54.71 62.95 37.20
CA ARG A 48 -53.26 62.98 37.38
C ARG A 48 -52.84 64.29 38.04
N ALA A 49 -52.14 64.18 39.16
CA ALA A 49 -51.51 65.29 39.86
C ALA A 49 -50.03 65.41 39.47
N HIS A 50 -49.53 66.63 39.49
CA HIS A 50 -48.14 66.98 39.23
C HIS A 50 -47.68 68.01 40.25
N HIS A 51 -46.37 68.04 40.51
CA HIS A 51 -45.72 69.02 41.38
C HIS A 51 -46.20 69.08 42.83
N LEU A 52 -46.81 68.01 43.33
CA LEU A 52 -47.07 67.83 44.76
C LEU A 52 -45.74 67.75 45.54
N GLY A 53 -45.61 68.60 46.55
CA GLY A 53 -44.50 68.59 47.50
C GLY A 53 -44.51 67.38 48.44
N ASN A 54 -43.49 67.30 49.28
CA ASN A 54 -43.46 66.28 50.33
C ASN A 54 -44.54 66.59 51.38
N GLY A 55 -45.43 65.63 51.65
CA GLY A 55 -46.58 65.81 52.55
C GLY A 55 -47.80 66.51 51.92
N GLU A 56 -47.70 67.05 50.70
CA GLU A 56 -48.85 67.57 49.98
C GLU A 56 -49.63 66.43 49.31
N GLN A 57 -50.96 66.56 49.32
CA GLN A 57 -51.84 65.54 48.75
C GLN A 57 -53.13 66.14 48.21
N VAL A 58 -53.72 65.46 47.23
CA VAL A 58 -55.05 65.76 46.70
C VAL A 58 -55.99 64.67 47.14
N CYS A 59 -56.94 64.99 48.00
CA CYS A 59 -57.94 64.06 48.49
C CYS A 59 -59.16 64.05 47.58
N VAL A 60 -59.71 62.87 47.32
CA VAL A 60 -60.93 62.70 46.54
C VAL A 60 -62.13 62.59 47.49
N GLU A 61 -63.18 63.34 47.18
CA GLU A 61 -64.45 63.35 47.90
C GLU A 61 -65.59 63.02 46.91
N LEU A 62 -66.56 62.24 47.37
CA LEU A 62 -67.86 62.06 46.73
C LEU A 62 -68.76 63.24 47.11
N VAL A 63 -69.52 63.70 46.14
CA VAL A 63 -70.53 64.74 46.33
C VAL A 63 -71.89 64.06 46.33
N ASP A 64 -72.49 63.94 47.51
CA ASP A 64 -73.78 63.28 47.71
C ASP A 64 -74.93 64.30 47.59
N GLY A 65 -76.01 63.93 46.88
CA GLY A 65 -77.25 64.72 46.79
C GLY A 65 -77.60 65.26 45.39
N SER A 66 -78.88 65.61 45.21
CA SER A 66 -79.48 66.09 43.95
C SER A 66 -79.31 67.59 43.68
N GLY A 67 -78.78 68.35 44.65
CA GLY A 67 -78.50 69.79 44.56
C GLY A 67 -77.00 70.12 44.57
N ALA A 68 -76.66 71.40 44.64
CA ALA A 68 -75.29 71.92 44.59
C ALA A 68 -74.45 71.57 45.84
N GLY A 69 -74.09 70.30 46.01
CA GLY A 69 -72.98 69.84 46.87
C GLY A 69 -73.10 70.20 48.35
N GLU A 70 -74.18 69.81 49.02
CA GLU A 70 -74.35 70.09 50.46
C GLU A 70 -73.68 69.02 51.37
N HIS A 71 -73.44 67.82 50.85
CA HIS A 71 -72.79 66.73 51.59
C HIS A 71 -71.58 66.19 50.84
N PHE A 72 -70.44 66.14 51.54
CA PHE A 72 -69.17 65.64 51.01
C PHE A 72 -68.70 64.47 51.86
N SER A 73 -68.52 63.33 51.21
CA SER A 73 -68.05 62.10 51.85
C SER A 73 -66.67 61.76 51.31
N PRO A 74 -65.69 61.35 52.13
CA PRO A 74 -64.42 60.84 51.64
C PRO A 74 -64.65 59.71 50.63
N PHE A 75 -64.03 59.78 49.43
CA PHE A 75 -64.06 58.65 48.52
C PHE A 75 -63.14 57.57 49.05
N MET A 76 -63.72 56.52 49.63
CA MET A 76 -62.99 55.44 50.29
C MET A 76 -62.74 54.28 49.33
N ARG A 77 -61.51 53.77 49.31
CA ARG A 77 -61.13 52.56 48.58
C ARG A 77 -60.24 51.69 49.48
N GLY A 78 -60.62 50.43 49.68
CA GLY A 78 -59.85 49.51 50.55
C GLY A 78 -59.74 49.99 52.00
N GLY A 79 -60.75 50.70 52.51
CA GLY A 79 -60.79 51.21 53.90
C GLY A 79 -60.02 52.51 54.14
N SER A 80 -59.36 53.08 53.13
CA SER A 80 -58.67 54.37 53.20
C SER A 80 -59.23 55.37 52.19
N GLN A 81 -59.19 56.67 52.50
CA GLN A 81 -59.57 57.70 51.53
C GLN A 81 -58.56 57.70 50.39
N VAL A 82 -59.06 57.85 49.17
CA VAL A 82 -58.23 57.97 47.97
C VAL A 82 -57.52 59.32 47.97
N ARG A 83 -56.19 59.28 47.90
CA ARG A 83 -55.33 60.47 47.94
C ARG A 83 -54.23 60.37 46.90
N LEU A 84 -54.08 61.41 46.09
CA LEU A 84 -52.95 61.55 45.19
C LEU A 84 -51.81 62.22 45.98
N THR A 85 -50.61 61.65 45.93
CA THR A 85 -49.39 62.18 46.56
C THR A 85 -48.28 62.33 45.52
N ARG A 86 -47.11 62.84 45.92
CA ARG A 86 -45.93 62.88 45.02
C ARG A 86 -45.54 61.51 44.44
N ARG A 87 -45.73 60.42 45.20
CA ARG A 87 -45.41 59.05 44.76
C ARG A 87 -46.56 58.40 43.99
N CYS A 88 -47.79 58.76 44.32
CA CYS A 88 -48.99 58.14 43.78
C CYS A 88 -49.85 59.24 43.21
N ASN A 89 -49.45 59.71 42.04
CA ASN A 89 -49.95 60.94 41.47
C ASN A 89 -51.01 60.70 40.38
N VAL A 90 -51.59 59.50 40.34
CA VAL A 90 -52.66 59.12 39.40
C VAL A 90 -53.73 58.34 40.14
N VAL A 91 -55.01 58.62 39.86
CA VAL A 91 -56.16 57.80 40.25
C VAL A 91 -57.10 57.67 39.06
N VAL A 92 -57.76 56.52 38.93
CA VAL A 92 -58.85 56.33 37.99
C VAL A 92 -60.18 56.37 38.75
N LEU A 93 -61.13 57.16 38.27
CA LEU A 93 -62.51 57.19 38.75
C LEU A 93 -63.35 56.35 37.77
N ALA A 94 -63.54 55.09 38.14
CA ALA A 94 -64.27 54.10 37.35
C ALA A 94 -65.63 53.75 37.97
N MET A 95 -66.19 54.66 38.76
CA MET A 95 -67.56 54.54 39.28
C MET A 95 -68.30 55.81 38.87
N PRO A 96 -69.47 55.70 38.21
CA PRO A 96 -70.27 56.86 37.88
C PRO A 96 -70.65 57.62 39.16
N GLY A 97 -70.55 58.94 39.14
CA GLY A 97 -70.79 59.76 40.31
C GLY A 97 -70.22 61.17 40.20
N ARG A 98 -70.52 61.97 41.21
CA ARG A 98 -70.01 63.34 41.35
C ARG A 98 -68.84 63.34 42.32
N TYR A 99 -67.71 63.88 41.87
CA TYR A 99 -66.47 63.91 42.64
C TYR A 99 -65.97 65.34 42.79
N ARG A 100 -65.30 65.61 43.90
CA ARG A 100 -64.55 66.84 44.13
C ARG A 100 -63.17 66.50 44.63
N PHE A 101 -62.20 67.36 44.33
CA PHE A 101 -60.83 67.21 44.77
C PHE A 101 -60.49 68.32 45.75
N VAL A 102 -59.84 67.95 46.85
CA VAL A 102 -59.38 68.87 47.90
C VAL A 102 -57.86 68.81 47.97
N LEU A 103 -57.21 69.92 47.64
CA LEU A 103 -55.76 70.07 47.72
C LEU A 103 -55.36 70.42 49.16
N ASN A 104 -54.74 69.46 49.83
CA ASN A 104 -54.03 69.68 51.10
C ASN A 104 -52.57 70.04 50.78
N GLY A 105 -52.37 71.27 50.30
CA GLY A 105 -51.08 71.80 49.86
C GLY A 105 -51.19 73.28 49.50
N VAL A 106 -50.17 73.82 48.82
CA VAL A 106 -50.18 75.22 48.37
C VAL A 106 -50.90 75.34 47.02
N PRO A 107 -52.01 76.10 46.91
CA PRO A 107 -52.71 76.32 45.66
C PRO A 107 -51.85 77.14 44.69
N GLY A 108 -52.07 76.97 43.38
CA GLY A 108 -51.27 77.65 42.34
C GLY A 108 -49.94 76.95 42.01
N VAL A 109 -49.62 75.84 42.68
CA VAL A 109 -48.33 75.16 42.51
C VAL A 109 -48.46 73.69 42.14
N ALA A 110 -49.46 72.98 42.66
CA ALA A 110 -49.80 71.64 42.22
C ALA A 110 -50.74 71.72 41.02
N TYR A 111 -50.45 70.96 39.97
CA TYR A 111 -51.29 70.89 38.77
C TYR A 111 -52.03 69.56 38.76
N VAL A 112 -53.35 69.59 38.68
CA VAL A 112 -54.18 68.37 38.61
C VAL A 112 -55.02 68.45 37.35
N ARG A 113 -54.95 67.39 36.54
CA ARG A 113 -55.68 67.29 35.28
C ARG A 113 -56.49 66.01 35.22
N GLN A 114 -57.56 66.05 34.43
CA GLN A 114 -58.43 64.93 34.14
C GLN A 114 -58.29 64.47 32.69
N PHE A 115 -58.46 63.17 32.45
CA PHE A 115 -58.45 62.56 31.12
C PHE A 115 -59.54 61.50 31.07
N ARG A 116 -60.46 61.61 30.11
CA ARG A 116 -61.44 60.55 29.85
C ARG A 116 -60.73 59.34 29.25
N ALA A 117 -60.93 58.16 29.82
CA ALA A 117 -60.32 56.93 29.33
C ALA A 117 -61.23 56.27 28.29
N SER A 118 -60.66 55.81 27.17
CA SER A 118 -61.38 55.17 26.07
C SER A 118 -61.69 53.68 26.30
N MET A 119 -61.85 53.26 27.55
CA MET A 119 -62.04 51.85 27.95
C MET A 119 -63.23 51.70 28.90
N THR A 120 -63.83 50.50 28.93
CA THR A 120 -65.04 50.22 29.71
C THR A 120 -64.76 50.20 31.22
N HIS A 121 -65.77 50.56 32.01
CA HIS A 121 -65.73 50.55 33.48
C HIS A 121 -65.21 49.22 34.06
N GLU A 122 -65.56 48.09 33.46
CA GLU A 122 -65.24 46.73 33.91
C GLU A 122 -63.74 46.40 33.81
N PHE A 123 -63.08 46.77 32.71
CA PHE A 123 -61.64 46.53 32.50
C PHE A 123 -60.78 47.31 33.49
N LEU A 124 -61.22 48.53 33.85
CA LEU A 124 -60.50 49.38 34.78
C LEU A 124 -60.69 48.98 36.24
N LEU A 125 -61.84 48.41 36.62
CA LEU A 125 -62.11 47.94 37.98
C LEU A 125 -61.22 46.72 38.34
N GLU A 126 -60.85 45.88 37.37
CA GLU A 126 -59.91 44.77 37.58
C GLU A 126 -58.46 45.22 37.71
N GLY A 127 -58.01 46.19 36.89
CA GLY A 127 -56.68 46.84 37.02
C GLY A 127 -56.52 47.67 38.30
N GLN A 128 -57.62 47.90 38.99
CA GLN A 128 -57.77 48.75 40.16
C GLN A 128 -57.83 48.00 41.50
N LYS A 129 -57.68 46.66 41.48
CA LYS A 129 -57.51 45.83 42.67
C LYS A 129 -56.14 46.06 43.36
N MET A 130 -55.24 46.83 42.75
CA MET A 130 -54.04 47.35 43.41
C MET A 130 -54.41 48.61 44.19
N GLY A 131 -54.16 48.57 45.50
CA GLY A 131 -54.54 49.60 46.45
C GLY A 131 -53.99 50.98 46.09
N CYS A 132 -54.50 52.00 46.77
CA CYS A 132 -53.81 53.28 46.81
C CYS A 132 -52.35 53.01 47.16
N CYS A 133 -51.46 53.31 46.22
CA CYS A 133 -50.01 53.40 46.40
C CYS A 133 -49.13 52.15 46.28
N ASP A 134 -49.65 50.97 45.90
CA ASP A 134 -48.77 49.84 45.59
C ASP A 134 -48.44 49.79 44.09
N GLU A 135 -47.15 49.59 43.81
CA GLU A 135 -46.44 49.72 42.54
C GLU A 135 -47.28 49.33 41.30
N PHE A 136 -47.47 50.28 40.38
CA PHE A 136 -47.85 49.92 39.02
C PHE A 136 -46.69 49.10 38.42
N PRO A 137 -46.89 47.85 37.97
CA PRO A 137 -45.86 47.17 37.20
C PRO A 137 -45.63 47.99 35.92
N THR A 138 -44.46 48.61 35.81
CA THR A 138 -44.05 49.40 34.64
C THR A 138 -43.88 48.54 33.38
N SER A 139 -44.05 47.22 33.50
CA SER A 139 -44.20 46.30 32.39
C SER A 139 -45.24 45.23 32.74
N LEU A 140 -46.36 45.22 32.03
CA LEU A 140 -47.10 43.98 31.82
C LEU A 140 -46.25 43.10 30.89
N PRO A 141 -46.18 41.77 31.10
CA PRO A 141 -45.53 40.91 30.13
C PRO A 141 -46.20 41.14 28.77
N PRO A 142 -45.42 41.24 27.67
CA PRO A 142 -45.99 41.40 26.34
C PRO A 142 -47.04 40.31 26.09
N SER A 143 -48.06 40.63 25.30
CA SER A 143 -49.13 39.70 24.93
C SER A 143 -49.36 39.75 23.43
N GLY A 144 -49.72 38.61 22.83
CA GLY A 144 -50.01 38.51 21.40
C GLY A 144 -48.99 37.65 20.63
N PRO A 145 -49.12 37.58 19.30
CA PRO A 145 -48.25 36.76 18.46
C PRO A 145 -46.81 37.27 18.51
N ALA A 146 -45.87 36.35 18.62
CA ALA A 146 -44.44 36.63 18.54
C ALA A 146 -44.04 36.92 17.08
N GLY A 147 -43.02 37.77 16.90
CA GLY A 147 -42.49 38.15 15.60
C GLY A 147 -40.96 38.00 15.55
N GLY A 148 -40.39 38.20 14.36
CA GLY A 148 -38.94 38.04 14.15
C GLY A 148 -38.50 36.58 14.24
N ASP A 149 -37.50 36.30 15.07
CA ASP A 149 -36.90 34.97 15.29
C ASP A 149 -37.69 34.09 16.26
N LEU A 150 -38.82 34.61 16.76
CA LEU A 150 -39.69 33.94 17.70
C LEU A 150 -40.99 33.48 17.04
N THR A 151 -41.55 32.38 17.54
CA THR A 151 -42.81 31.77 17.11
C THR A 151 -43.76 31.61 18.31
N GLY A 152 -45.04 31.36 18.05
CA GLY A 152 -46.06 31.23 19.11
C GLY A 152 -46.48 32.59 19.67
N ASN A 153 -46.83 32.64 20.95
CA ASN A 153 -47.44 33.82 21.57
C ASN A 153 -46.73 34.18 22.88
N TYR A 154 -46.58 35.47 23.12
CA TYR A 154 -46.14 35.97 24.42
C TYR A 154 -47.16 35.59 25.52
N PRO A 155 -46.70 35.34 26.76
CA PRO A 155 -45.38 35.66 27.31
C PRO A 155 -44.27 34.63 27.03
N ASN A 156 -44.62 33.43 26.59
CA ASN A 156 -43.68 32.32 26.38
C ASN A 156 -43.58 31.93 24.91
N PRO A 157 -42.97 32.78 24.05
CA PRO A 157 -42.77 32.43 22.67
C PRO A 157 -41.71 31.33 22.54
N GLY A 158 -41.84 30.50 21.49
CA GLY A 158 -40.80 29.58 21.07
C GLY A 158 -39.77 30.27 20.18
N VAL A 159 -38.59 29.69 20.04
CA VAL A 159 -37.59 30.13 19.05
C VAL A 159 -37.85 29.39 17.74
N ASP A 160 -37.82 30.10 16.61
CA ASP A 160 -37.96 29.48 15.29
C ASP A 160 -36.65 28.75 14.90
N PRO A 161 -36.63 27.42 14.84
CA PRO A 161 -35.39 26.69 14.55
C PRO A 161 -34.88 26.94 13.12
N LEU A 162 -35.76 27.23 12.15
CA LEU A 162 -35.36 27.47 10.77
C LEU A 162 -34.66 28.83 10.63
N LYS A 163 -35.20 29.87 11.29
CA LYS A 163 -34.56 31.20 11.28
C LYS A 163 -33.27 31.21 12.06
N VAL A 164 -33.18 30.45 13.16
CA VAL A 164 -31.91 30.26 13.87
C VAL A 164 -30.88 29.58 12.97
N ALA A 165 -31.27 28.53 12.23
CA ALA A 165 -30.38 27.87 11.29
C ALA A 165 -29.90 28.83 10.17
N ASP A 166 -30.79 29.65 9.62
CA ASP A 166 -30.46 30.68 8.63
C ASP A 166 -29.52 31.75 9.21
N GLY A 167 -29.76 32.19 10.44
CA GLY A 167 -28.91 33.15 11.15
C GLY A 167 -27.50 32.61 11.40
N ILE A 168 -27.38 31.34 11.78
CA ILE A 168 -26.08 30.65 11.89
C ILE A 168 -25.43 30.54 10.50
N GLY A 169 -26.21 30.22 9.46
CA GLY A 169 -25.76 30.17 8.07
C GLY A 169 -25.29 31.51 7.49
N GLY A 170 -25.74 32.64 8.03
CA GLY A 170 -25.34 33.98 7.60
C GLY A 170 -24.14 34.58 8.37
N ASN A 171 -23.78 34.04 9.54
CA ASN A 171 -22.82 34.67 10.45
C ASN A 171 -21.51 33.86 10.55
N SER A 172 -20.38 34.44 10.12
CA SER A 172 -19.06 33.79 10.14
C SER A 172 -18.59 33.38 11.54
N SER A 173 -18.88 34.16 12.58
CA SER A 173 -18.53 33.84 13.96
C SER A 173 -19.38 32.69 14.51
N ALA A 174 -20.68 32.65 14.18
CA ALA A 174 -21.55 31.54 14.56
C ALA A 174 -21.11 30.22 13.88
N LYS A 175 -20.71 30.29 12.60
CA LYS A 175 -20.12 29.14 11.89
C LYS A 175 -18.85 28.62 12.53
N LEU A 176 -17.95 29.50 12.98
CA LEU A 176 -16.72 29.11 13.67
C LEU A 176 -16.99 28.36 14.97
N ILE A 177 -17.94 28.86 15.78
CA ILE A 177 -18.34 28.22 17.04
C ILE A 177 -18.99 26.86 16.78
N LEU A 178 -19.91 26.80 15.80
CA LEU A 178 -20.58 25.56 15.42
C LEU A 178 -19.57 24.54 14.86
N ALA A 179 -18.64 24.97 14.02
CA ALA A 179 -17.60 24.12 13.46
C ALA A 179 -16.68 23.55 14.56
N ALA A 180 -16.30 24.36 15.56
CA ALA A 180 -15.52 23.88 16.69
C ALA A 180 -16.26 22.81 17.52
N ALA A 181 -17.54 23.04 17.82
CA ALA A 181 -18.38 22.08 18.54
C ALA A 181 -18.56 20.78 17.74
N LEU A 182 -18.87 20.88 16.45
CA LEU A 182 -18.98 19.72 15.55
C LEU A 182 -17.66 18.98 15.38
N CYS A 183 -16.53 19.69 15.34
CA CYS A 183 -15.20 19.08 15.25
C CYS A 183 -14.93 18.20 16.47
N SER A 184 -15.22 18.68 17.69
CA SER A 184 -15.08 17.87 18.91
C SER A 184 -16.02 16.67 18.95
N ALA A 185 -17.25 16.82 18.46
CA ALA A 185 -18.23 15.73 18.43
C ALA A 185 -17.93 14.66 17.37
N MET A 186 -17.31 15.05 16.24
CA MET A 186 -16.98 14.14 15.14
C MET A 186 -15.53 13.64 15.16
N GLN A 187 -14.69 14.11 16.09
CA GLN A 187 -13.28 13.73 16.18
C GLN A 187 -13.08 12.21 16.24
N GLU A 188 -13.90 11.49 17.01
CA GLU A 188 -13.85 10.03 17.09
C GLU A 188 -14.32 9.32 15.80
N CYS A 189 -15.21 9.97 15.04
CA CYS A 189 -15.67 9.45 13.75
C CYS A 189 -14.61 9.64 12.65
N PHE A 190 -13.91 10.78 12.63
CA PHE A 190 -12.88 11.06 11.62
C PHE A 190 -11.58 10.30 11.85
N ALA A 191 -11.18 10.06 13.11
CA ALA A 191 -10.00 9.25 13.43
C ALA A 191 -10.11 7.81 12.87
N ARG A 192 -11.34 7.29 12.75
CA ARG A 192 -11.61 5.96 12.16
C ARG A 192 -11.55 5.91 10.63
N VAL A 193 -11.52 7.07 9.96
CA VAL A 193 -11.46 7.14 8.48
C VAL A 193 -10.01 7.01 8.00
N PHE A 194 -9.04 7.46 8.80
CA PHE A 194 -7.63 7.43 8.44
C PHE A 194 -6.92 6.29 9.17
N THR A 195 -6.82 5.16 8.49
CA THR A 195 -6.05 4.01 8.94
C THR A 195 -4.59 4.16 8.49
N SER A 196 -3.67 4.08 9.45
CA SER A 196 -2.24 3.94 9.21
C SER A 196 -1.93 2.67 8.41
N CYS A 197 -0.76 2.63 7.78
CA CYS A 197 -0.33 1.45 7.00
C CYS A 197 -0.16 0.16 7.84
N ASP A 198 -0.07 0.28 9.17
CA ASP A 198 -0.02 -0.85 10.11
C ASP A 198 -1.42 -1.33 10.57
N GLY A 199 -2.49 -0.72 10.05
CA GLY A 199 -3.87 -1.05 10.41
C GLY A 199 -4.37 -0.35 11.68
N SER A 200 -3.54 0.46 12.35
CA SER A 200 -3.96 1.30 13.48
C SER A 200 -4.66 2.58 12.99
N PHE A 201 -5.44 3.21 13.88
CA PHE A 201 -6.09 4.49 13.57
C PHE A 201 -5.17 5.65 13.95
N HIS A 202 -5.09 6.67 13.10
CA HIS A 202 -4.37 7.90 13.43
C HIS A 202 -5.01 8.61 14.64
N GLN A 203 -4.17 9.04 15.59
CA GLN A 203 -4.62 9.82 16.74
C GLN A 203 -4.68 11.32 16.45
N VAL A 204 -5.50 12.04 17.22
CA VAL A 204 -5.60 13.50 17.10
C VAL A 204 -4.26 14.15 17.44
N GLY A 205 -3.71 14.91 16.50
CA GLY A 205 -2.42 15.58 16.64
C GLY A 205 -1.24 14.80 16.06
N GLU A 206 -1.44 13.55 15.61
CA GLU A 206 -0.44 12.88 14.79
C GLU A 206 -0.36 13.54 13.41
N ALA A 207 0.88 13.78 12.97
CA ALA A 207 1.12 14.29 11.63
C ALA A 207 0.76 13.21 10.61
N ILE A 208 -0.27 13.49 9.79
CA ILE A 208 -0.52 12.69 8.59
C ILE A 208 0.55 13.09 7.57
N PRO A 209 1.37 12.14 7.09
CA PRO A 209 2.41 12.46 6.12
C PRO A 209 1.82 13.15 4.90
N THR A 210 2.42 14.25 4.48
CA THR A 210 2.11 14.91 3.21
C THR A 210 2.45 14.00 2.03
N CYS A 211 1.89 14.29 0.85
CA CYS A 211 2.26 13.57 -0.37
C CYS A 211 3.77 13.64 -0.65
N ASP A 212 4.42 14.74 -0.28
CA ASP A 212 5.87 14.90 -0.43
C ASP A 212 6.66 14.05 0.57
N GLU A 213 6.23 13.99 1.82
CA GLU A 213 6.83 13.12 2.83
C GLU A 213 6.67 11.64 2.48
N MET A 214 5.49 11.23 1.99
CA MET A 214 5.27 9.87 1.47
C MET A 214 6.15 9.59 0.25
N ARG A 215 6.27 10.54 -0.68
CA ARG A 215 7.12 10.40 -1.86
C ARG A 215 8.59 10.23 -1.47
N LEU A 216 9.08 11.03 -0.53
CA LEU A 216 10.43 10.93 -0.01
C LEU A 216 10.67 9.61 0.73
N ALA A 217 9.69 9.13 1.51
CA ALA A 217 9.78 7.83 2.17
C ALA A 217 9.83 6.66 1.17
N ILE A 218 9.03 6.72 0.10
CA ILE A 218 9.05 5.73 -0.99
C ILE A 218 10.39 5.79 -1.74
N GLU A 219 10.92 6.99 -2.01
CA GLU A 219 12.23 7.17 -2.64
C GLU A 219 13.37 6.64 -1.76
N ALA A 220 13.28 6.79 -0.44
CA ALA A 220 14.22 6.21 0.51
C ALA A 220 14.12 4.67 0.61
N ALA A 221 12.92 4.11 0.44
CA ALA A 221 12.69 2.66 0.48
C ALA A 221 13.01 1.95 -0.85
N ALA A 222 12.87 2.62 -1.99
CA ALA A 222 13.16 2.07 -3.32
C ALA A 222 14.52 1.35 -3.46
N PRO A 223 15.67 1.84 -2.93
CA PRO A 223 16.94 1.14 -3.04
C PRO A 223 17.01 -0.18 -2.25
N THR A 224 16.08 -0.42 -1.32
CA THR A 224 16.02 -1.70 -0.57
C THR A 224 15.31 -2.81 -1.35
N LEU A 225 14.56 -2.45 -2.39
CA LEU A 225 13.91 -3.41 -3.28
C LEU A 225 14.89 -3.82 -4.36
N VAL A 226 15.59 -4.91 -4.12
CA VAL A 226 16.52 -5.53 -5.08
C VAL A 226 15.89 -6.76 -5.72
N ASP A 227 16.27 -7.04 -6.97
CA ASP A 227 15.98 -8.33 -7.60
C ASP A 227 16.84 -9.46 -6.98
N CYS A 228 16.64 -10.69 -7.45
CA CYS A 228 17.40 -11.85 -6.97
C CYS A 228 18.92 -11.77 -7.25
N ASN A 229 19.36 -10.82 -8.09
CA ASN A 229 20.76 -10.56 -8.38
C ASN A 229 21.33 -9.39 -7.54
N GLY A 230 20.54 -8.86 -6.59
CA GLY A 230 20.93 -7.72 -5.77
C GLY A 230 20.87 -6.39 -6.52
N ILE A 231 20.24 -6.34 -7.70
CA ILE A 231 20.11 -5.12 -8.51
C ILE A 231 18.85 -4.37 -8.07
N PRO A 232 18.93 -3.07 -7.71
CA PRO A 232 17.76 -2.27 -7.36
C PRO A 232 16.72 -2.27 -8.48
N LEU A 233 15.46 -2.54 -8.13
CA LEU A 233 14.35 -2.52 -9.08
C LEU A 233 14.10 -1.07 -9.56
N ALA A 234 13.94 -0.91 -10.87
CA ALA A 234 13.65 0.40 -11.46
C ALA A 234 12.21 0.84 -11.12
N ARG A 235 11.98 2.16 -11.13
CA ARG A 235 10.64 2.72 -10.88
C ARG A 235 9.66 2.21 -11.94
N GLY A 236 8.57 1.57 -11.52
CA GLY A 236 7.58 0.96 -12.42
C GLY A 236 7.87 -0.48 -12.80
N SER A 237 8.94 -1.10 -12.28
CA SER A 237 9.15 -2.55 -12.41
C SER A 237 8.04 -3.32 -11.70
N SER A 238 7.45 -4.27 -12.41
CA SER A 238 6.48 -5.21 -11.84
C SER A 238 7.21 -6.16 -10.88
N VAL A 239 6.98 -6.00 -9.57
CA VAL A 239 7.44 -6.96 -8.57
C VAL A 239 6.62 -8.25 -8.76
N PRO A 240 7.25 -9.40 -9.03
CA PRO A 240 6.52 -10.64 -9.16
C PRO A 240 5.78 -10.95 -7.87
N THR A 241 4.50 -11.31 -7.98
CA THR A 241 3.73 -11.81 -6.84
C THR A 241 4.40 -13.07 -6.28
N CYS A 242 4.19 -13.37 -4.99
CA CYS A 242 4.62 -14.64 -4.40
C CYS A 242 4.15 -15.87 -5.23
N MET A 243 2.99 -15.76 -5.88
CA MET A 243 2.47 -16.79 -6.76
C MET A 243 3.31 -16.95 -8.04
N GLN A 244 3.72 -15.83 -8.66
CA GLN A 244 4.59 -15.84 -9.84
C GLN A 244 5.99 -16.36 -9.51
N MET A 245 6.56 -15.98 -8.37
CA MET A 245 7.85 -16.54 -7.90
C MET A 245 7.75 -18.05 -7.63
N ASN A 246 6.69 -18.50 -6.97
CA ASN A 246 6.48 -19.92 -6.70
C ASN A 246 6.25 -20.73 -7.99
N ALA A 247 5.60 -20.14 -9.00
CA ALA A 247 5.45 -20.76 -10.32
C ALA A 247 6.82 -20.88 -11.02
N ALA A 248 7.60 -19.80 -11.06
CA ALA A 248 8.94 -19.81 -11.65
C ALA A 248 9.88 -20.82 -10.95
N LEU A 249 9.81 -20.94 -9.62
CA LEU A 249 10.55 -21.93 -8.86
C LEU A 249 10.14 -23.37 -9.24
N ARG A 250 8.84 -23.64 -9.42
CA ARG A 250 8.36 -24.97 -9.85
C ARG A 250 8.82 -25.32 -11.26
N ASP A 251 8.78 -24.38 -12.18
CA ASP A 251 9.24 -24.57 -13.56
C ASP A 251 10.74 -24.86 -13.60
N THR A 252 11.52 -24.15 -12.78
CA THR A 252 12.98 -24.37 -12.66
C THR A 252 13.28 -25.71 -11.99
N GLN A 253 12.52 -26.09 -10.96
CA GLN A 253 12.67 -27.37 -10.27
C GLN A 253 12.42 -28.57 -11.20
N ALA A 254 11.52 -28.45 -12.18
CA ALA A 254 11.30 -29.50 -13.18
C ALA A 254 12.53 -29.81 -14.04
N SER A 255 13.47 -28.86 -14.13
CA SER A 255 14.71 -28.98 -14.92
C SER A 255 15.91 -29.45 -14.09
N LEU A 256 15.84 -29.38 -12.76
CA LEU A 256 16.92 -29.81 -11.86
C LEU A 256 16.70 -31.28 -11.46
N ARG A 257 17.42 -32.17 -12.14
CA ARG A 257 17.43 -33.61 -11.84
C ARG A 257 18.78 -34.05 -11.31
N ASP A 258 18.79 -35.05 -10.46
CA ASP A 258 20.00 -35.74 -10.05
C ASP A 258 20.48 -36.70 -11.15
N CYS A 259 21.64 -37.33 -10.93
CA CYS A 259 22.23 -38.28 -11.88
C CYS A 259 21.43 -39.59 -12.04
N ASN A 260 20.42 -39.81 -11.21
CA ASN A 260 19.48 -40.94 -11.29
C ASN A 260 18.13 -40.51 -11.86
N ASP A 261 18.09 -39.34 -12.52
CA ASP A 261 16.91 -38.77 -13.20
C ASP A 261 15.76 -38.39 -12.24
N SER A 262 16.05 -38.30 -10.93
CA SER A 262 15.09 -37.88 -9.90
C SER A 262 15.13 -36.37 -9.68
N LEU A 263 13.98 -35.75 -9.41
CA LEU A 263 13.89 -34.31 -9.17
C LEU A 263 14.63 -33.92 -7.88
N LEU A 264 15.50 -32.92 -7.97
CA LEU A 264 16.17 -32.34 -6.81
C LEU A 264 15.16 -31.53 -5.95
N PRO A 265 15.06 -31.80 -4.64
CA PRO A 265 14.23 -30.99 -3.74
C PRO A 265 14.69 -29.53 -3.68
N LEU A 266 13.78 -28.61 -3.37
CA LEU A 266 14.14 -27.21 -3.11
C LEU A 266 15.00 -27.11 -1.85
N GLY A 267 16.08 -26.32 -1.92
CA GLY A 267 17.04 -26.17 -0.83
C GLY A 267 18.14 -27.23 -0.79
N THR A 268 18.16 -28.16 -1.74
CA THR A 268 19.27 -29.11 -1.87
C THR A 268 20.51 -28.38 -2.37
N ASN A 269 21.62 -28.53 -1.66
CA ASN A 269 22.87 -27.88 -2.02
C ASN A 269 23.49 -28.59 -3.24
N VAL A 270 23.56 -27.90 -4.38
CA VAL A 270 24.18 -28.45 -5.59
C VAL A 270 25.68 -28.24 -5.46
N PRO A 271 26.51 -29.31 -5.56
CA PRO A 271 27.94 -29.17 -5.40
C PRO A 271 28.53 -28.20 -6.44
N THR A 272 29.52 -27.42 -6.02
CA THR A 272 30.23 -26.51 -6.93
C THR A 272 31.02 -27.30 -7.98
N CYS A 273 31.41 -26.65 -9.08
CA CYS A 273 32.29 -27.28 -10.08
C CYS A 273 33.60 -27.79 -9.46
N GLU A 274 34.13 -27.08 -8.47
CA GLU A 274 35.32 -27.49 -7.72
C GLU A 274 35.06 -28.75 -6.89
N GLN A 275 33.96 -28.79 -6.12
CA GLN A 275 33.57 -29.97 -5.35
C GLN A 275 33.29 -31.19 -6.23
N MET A 276 32.69 -30.99 -7.41
CA MET A 276 32.53 -32.07 -8.40
C MET A 276 33.88 -32.52 -8.96
N GLY A 277 34.78 -31.59 -9.28
CA GLY A 277 36.14 -31.88 -9.71
C GLY A 277 36.90 -32.71 -8.67
N ASP A 278 36.85 -32.31 -7.41
CA ASP A 278 37.49 -33.03 -6.30
C ASP A 278 36.92 -34.44 -6.14
N ARG A 279 35.60 -34.59 -6.23
CA ARG A 279 34.95 -35.91 -6.15
C ARG A 279 35.30 -36.81 -7.34
N ILE A 280 35.40 -36.25 -8.55
CA ILE A 280 35.83 -36.99 -9.75
C ILE A 280 37.29 -37.40 -9.60
N THR A 281 38.18 -36.48 -9.22
CA THR A 281 39.59 -36.76 -9.00
C THR A 281 39.81 -37.80 -7.90
N ALA A 282 39.05 -37.71 -6.79
CA ALA A 282 39.07 -38.72 -5.74
C ALA A 282 38.56 -40.08 -6.24
N ALA A 283 37.48 -40.10 -7.04
CA ALA A 283 36.96 -41.34 -7.62
C ALA A 283 37.95 -41.98 -8.58
N ILE A 284 38.57 -41.20 -9.48
CA ILE A 284 39.60 -41.67 -10.42
C ILE A 284 40.84 -42.15 -9.65
N GLY A 285 41.29 -41.40 -8.64
CA GLY A 285 42.42 -41.79 -7.79
C GLY A 285 42.14 -43.01 -6.92
N SER A 286 40.87 -43.35 -6.69
CA SER A 286 40.46 -44.57 -6.00
C SER A 286 40.34 -45.79 -6.91
N ILE A 287 40.48 -45.62 -8.24
CA ILE A 287 40.58 -46.75 -9.16
C ILE A 287 41.96 -47.37 -8.93
N PRO A 288 42.03 -48.59 -8.39
CA PRO A 288 43.32 -49.22 -8.15
C PRO A 288 44.03 -49.47 -9.50
N ALA A 289 45.36 -49.23 -9.51
CA ALA A 289 46.19 -49.35 -10.72
C ALA A 289 46.21 -50.78 -11.30
N ASP A 290 45.78 -51.76 -10.51
CA ASP A 290 45.56 -53.17 -10.86
C ASP A 290 44.45 -53.42 -11.89
N ARG A 291 43.77 -52.37 -12.37
CA ARG A 291 42.74 -52.48 -13.41
C ARG A 291 43.14 -51.94 -14.78
N PHE A 292 44.33 -51.35 -14.89
CA PHE A 292 44.86 -50.88 -16.17
C PHE A 292 45.92 -51.83 -16.70
N LEU A 293 45.91 -52.06 -18.02
CA LEU A 293 47.01 -52.73 -18.72
C LEU A 293 48.24 -51.84 -18.62
N GLU A 294 49.20 -52.25 -17.80
CA GLU A 294 50.37 -51.43 -17.47
C GLU A 294 51.58 -51.83 -18.31
N VAL A 295 51.75 -53.14 -18.58
CA VAL A 295 52.91 -53.66 -19.30
C VAL A 295 52.48 -54.57 -20.43
N VAL A 296 52.99 -54.27 -21.63
CA VAL A 296 53.01 -55.17 -22.79
C VAL A 296 54.47 -55.36 -23.16
N GLU A 297 55.04 -56.50 -22.77
CA GLU A 297 56.43 -56.85 -23.04
C GLU A 297 56.49 -58.00 -24.05
N TYR A 298 57.34 -57.87 -25.07
CA TYR A 298 57.60 -58.91 -26.05
C TYR A 298 59.03 -59.41 -25.90
N ASP A 299 59.19 -60.71 -25.67
CA ASP A 299 60.50 -61.37 -25.67
C ASP A 299 60.75 -62.01 -27.05
N PRO A 300 61.69 -61.49 -27.85
CA PRO A 300 61.98 -62.02 -29.18
C PRO A 300 62.72 -63.37 -29.18
N VAL A 301 63.27 -63.81 -28.05
CA VAL A 301 63.94 -65.11 -27.93
C VAL A 301 62.90 -66.21 -27.70
N THR A 302 61.99 -65.98 -26.75
CA THR A 302 60.96 -66.96 -26.37
C THR A 302 59.66 -66.81 -27.17
N HIS A 303 59.52 -65.75 -27.98
CA HIS A 303 58.34 -65.43 -28.79
C HIS A 303 57.05 -65.23 -27.97
N THR A 304 57.18 -64.82 -26.72
CA THR A 304 56.03 -64.57 -25.84
C THR A 304 55.71 -63.10 -25.71
N ILE A 305 54.41 -62.75 -25.82
CA ILE A 305 53.88 -61.46 -25.37
C ILE A 305 53.31 -61.66 -23.97
N THR A 306 53.74 -60.83 -23.03
CA THR A 306 53.23 -60.81 -21.66
C THR A 306 52.40 -59.55 -21.43
N PHE A 307 51.16 -59.74 -20.99
CA PHE A 307 50.26 -58.68 -20.54
C PHE A 307 50.20 -58.68 -19.01
N ARG A 308 50.41 -57.53 -18.38
CA ARG A 308 50.21 -57.36 -16.93
C ARG A 308 49.21 -56.25 -16.66
N VAL A 309 48.32 -56.50 -15.70
CA VAL A 309 47.34 -55.53 -15.23
C VAL A 309 47.75 -55.11 -13.81
N GLY A 310 48.29 -53.90 -13.68
CA GLY A 310 48.99 -53.41 -12.48
C GLY A 310 50.31 -54.11 -12.14
N ASP A 311 51.00 -53.56 -11.14
CA ASP A 311 52.28 -54.03 -10.61
C ASP A 311 52.25 -55.49 -10.09
N ASP A 312 51.16 -55.85 -9.39
CA ASP A 312 50.99 -57.15 -8.72
C ASP A 312 50.12 -58.17 -9.50
N GLY A 313 49.65 -57.78 -10.69
CA GLY A 313 48.82 -58.65 -11.53
C GLY A 313 49.58 -59.87 -12.03
N ALA A 314 48.97 -61.05 -11.93
CA ALA A 314 49.50 -62.26 -12.54
C ALA A 314 49.65 -62.07 -14.07
N PRO A 315 50.82 -62.32 -14.66
CA PRO A 315 51.03 -62.11 -16.09
C PRO A 315 50.18 -63.05 -16.93
N PHE A 316 49.46 -62.50 -17.90
CA PHE A 316 48.85 -63.27 -18.97
C PHE A 316 49.85 -63.39 -20.11
N VAL A 317 50.40 -64.60 -20.31
CA VAL A 317 51.45 -64.86 -21.30
C VAL A 317 50.85 -65.57 -22.51
N VAL A 318 51.11 -65.03 -23.70
CA VAL A 318 50.71 -65.60 -24.99
C VAL A 318 51.97 -65.95 -25.76
N ASN A 319 52.14 -67.21 -26.13
CA ASN A 319 53.19 -67.62 -27.05
C ASN A 319 52.73 -67.42 -28.50
N LEU A 320 53.43 -66.56 -29.25
CA LEU A 320 53.09 -66.28 -30.64
C LEU A 320 53.34 -67.49 -31.57
N SER A 321 54.26 -68.38 -31.20
CA SER A 321 54.55 -69.61 -31.96
C SER A 321 53.39 -70.61 -31.92
N ASP A 322 52.53 -70.54 -30.89
CA ASP A 322 51.32 -71.37 -30.80
C ASP A 322 50.17 -70.81 -31.65
N LEU A 323 50.21 -69.52 -32.01
CA LEU A 323 49.18 -68.86 -32.83
C LEU A 323 49.40 -69.06 -34.33
N LEU A 324 50.63 -69.36 -34.75
CA LEU A 324 51.00 -69.74 -36.11
C LEU A 324 51.55 -71.16 -36.10
N PRO A 325 50.71 -72.20 -36.22
CA PRO A 325 51.19 -73.58 -36.17
C PRO A 325 52.11 -73.87 -37.37
N VAL A 326 53.43 -73.83 -37.17
CA VAL A 326 54.40 -74.42 -38.09
C VAL A 326 54.37 -75.92 -37.83
N VAL A 327 53.52 -76.63 -38.57
CA VAL A 327 53.46 -78.10 -38.50
C VAL A 327 54.77 -78.65 -39.08
N VAL A 328 55.75 -78.92 -38.22
CA VAL A 328 56.94 -79.71 -38.57
C VAL A 328 56.47 -81.10 -38.97
N GLY A 329 56.77 -81.48 -40.21
CA GLY A 329 56.27 -82.68 -40.85
C GLY A 329 57.16 -83.08 -42.02
N ALA A 330 56.72 -84.05 -42.83
CA ALA A 330 57.49 -84.55 -43.97
C ALA A 330 57.65 -83.47 -45.06
N GLY A 331 58.65 -82.60 -44.91
CA GLY A 331 58.99 -81.54 -45.85
C GLY A 331 59.63 -80.31 -45.23
N LEU A 332 59.36 -80.00 -43.96
CA LEU A 332 59.93 -78.85 -43.25
C LEU A 332 60.49 -79.27 -41.89
N SER A 333 61.63 -78.69 -41.49
CA SER A 333 62.29 -78.83 -40.18
C SER A 333 62.59 -77.48 -39.58
N GLY A 334 62.74 -77.40 -38.27
CA GLY A 334 63.01 -76.16 -37.54
C GLY A 334 61.75 -75.53 -36.96
N ASP A 335 61.92 -74.67 -35.96
CA ASP A 335 60.85 -74.00 -35.21
C ASP A 335 60.77 -72.50 -35.53
N GLY A 336 61.63 -72.00 -36.42
CA GLY A 336 61.66 -70.60 -36.82
C GLY A 336 62.44 -69.69 -35.89
N THR A 337 63.08 -70.24 -34.85
CA THR A 337 64.02 -69.49 -34.01
C THR A 337 65.36 -69.27 -34.73
N ILE A 338 66.15 -68.32 -34.23
CA ILE A 338 67.52 -68.07 -34.72
C ILE A 338 68.42 -69.32 -34.56
N GLY A 339 68.17 -70.15 -33.53
CA GLY A 339 68.93 -71.37 -33.26
C GLY A 339 68.51 -72.56 -34.14
N SER A 340 67.24 -72.60 -34.58
CA SER A 340 66.65 -73.67 -35.39
C SER A 340 65.73 -73.11 -36.48
N PRO A 341 66.30 -72.38 -37.47
CA PRO A 341 65.50 -71.74 -38.51
C PRO A 341 64.72 -72.76 -39.34
N ILE A 342 63.57 -72.34 -39.88
CA ILE A 342 62.76 -73.19 -40.77
C ILE A 342 63.58 -73.52 -42.02
N ALA A 343 63.73 -74.81 -42.28
CA ALA A 343 64.44 -75.38 -43.42
C ALA A 343 63.60 -76.46 -44.10
N ILE A 344 63.86 -76.70 -45.38
CA ILE A 344 63.21 -77.77 -46.13
C ILE A 344 63.94 -79.09 -45.88
N GLN A 345 63.23 -80.13 -45.46
CA GLN A 345 63.80 -81.48 -45.35
C GLN A 345 63.92 -82.12 -46.74
N LEU A 346 65.14 -82.30 -47.20
CA LEU A 346 65.42 -83.02 -48.45
C LEU A 346 65.68 -84.50 -48.16
N ARG A 347 65.06 -85.39 -48.95
CA ARG A 347 65.39 -86.81 -48.88
C ARG A 347 66.82 -87.04 -49.40
N PRO A 348 67.61 -87.94 -48.79
CA PRO A 348 68.91 -88.34 -49.33
C PRO A 348 68.76 -88.80 -50.79
N ALA A 349 69.66 -88.36 -51.67
CA ALA A 349 69.63 -88.65 -53.10
C ALA A 349 68.39 -88.16 -53.88
N SER A 350 67.65 -87.16 -53.36
CA SER A 350 66.50 -86.55 -54.05
C SER A 350 66.86 -85.73 -55.30
N GLY A 351 68.15 -85.56 -55.61
CA GLY A 351 68.61 -84.71 -56.71
C GLY A 351 68.44 -83.22 -56.43
N LEU A 352 68.01 -82.83 -55.23
CA LEU A 352 67.93 -81.45 -54.76
C LEU A 352 68.95 -81.20 -53.65
N ALA A 353 69.47 -79.97 -53.58
CA ALA A 353 70.33 -79.47 -52.50
C ALA A 353 69.92 -78.03 -52.15
N VAL A 354 70.09 -77.62 -50.90
CA VAL A 354 69.96 -76.20 -50.51
C VAL A 354 71.36 -75.63 -50.36
N ASP A 355 71.69 -74.56 -51.10
CA ASP A 355 72.93 -73.81 -50.99
C ASP A 355 72.66 -72.35 -50.53
N SER A 356 73.70 -71.51 -50.52
CA SER A 356 73.59 -70.11 -50.09
C SER A 356 72.66 -69.25 -50.96
N ASN A 357 72.30 -69.71 -52.16
CA ASN A 357 71.41 -69.03 -53.10
C ASN A 357 70.00 -69.65 -53.11
N GLY A 358 69.75 -70.73 -52.37
CA GLY A 358 68.43 -71.37 -52.23
C GLY A 358 68.42 -72.84 -52.64
N LEU A 359 67.28 -73.33 -53.15
CA LEU A 359 67.10 -74.72 -53.57
C LEU A 359 67.62 -74.94 -55.00
N ALA A 360 68.54 -75.89 -55.18
CA ALA A 360 69.21 -76.21 -56.43
C ALA A 360 69.06 -77.71 -56.79
N LEU A 361 69.29 -78.06 -58.07
CA LEU A 361 69.36 -79.44 -58.57
C LEU A 361 70.82 -79.94 -58.58
N LEU A 362 71.02 -81.23 -58.27
CA LEU A 362 72.32 -81.90 -58.30
C LEU A 362 72.52 -82.73 -59.60
N PRO A 363 73.75 -82.84 -60.13
CA PRO A 363 74.91 -82.02 -59.79
C PRO A 363 74.80 -80.64 -60.48
N ALA A 364 75.03 -79.56 -59.74
CA ALA A 364 75.14 -78.23 -60.32
C ALA A 364 76.29 -78.24 -61.35
N ALA A 365 76.01 -77.88 -62.61
CA ALA A 365 77.01 -77.87 -63.67
C ALA A 365 78.03 -76.75 -63.42
N THR A 366 79.22 -77.08 -62.92
CA THR A 366 80.24 -76.09 -62.52
C THR A 366 81.24 -75.68 -63.62
N SER A 367 81.03 -76.03 -64.89
CA SER A 367 81.80 -75.40 -65.99
C SER A 367 81.19 -75.67 -67.37
N PRO A 368 81.12 -74.67 -68.26
CA PRO A 368 80.74 -74.85 -69.67
C PRO A 368 81.78 -75.75 -70.40
N PRO A 369 81.37 -76.55 -71.41
CA PRO A 369 82.29 -77.42 -72.14
C PRO A 369 83.30 -76.62 -72.97
N SER A 370 84.56 -77.08 -72.97
CA SER A 370 85.69 -76.48 -73.72
C SER A 370 85.54 -76.66 -75.23
N LEU A 371 85.72 -75.58 -76.00
CA LEU A 371 85.84 -75.59 -77.46
C LEU A 371 87.28 -76.00 -77.85
N ALA A 372 87.44 -76.88 -78.85
CA ALA A 372 88.73 -77.31 -79.37
C ALA A 372 89.18 -76.41 -80.54
N GLU A 373 90.36 -75.80 -80.45
CA GLU A 373 90.91 -74.88 -81.47
C GLU A 373 91.99 -75.53 -82.37
N GLY A 374 92.05 -76.87 -82.44
CA GLY A 374 92.98 -77.61 -83.31
C GLY A 374 92.35 -78.02 -84.64
N THR A 375 93.14 -78.08 -85.72
CA THR A 375 92.71 -78.61 -87.04
C THR A 375 92.59 -80.14 -87.08
N ASP A 376 92.93 -80.81 -85.98
CA ASP A 376 92.68 -82.24 -85.81
C ASP A 376 91.26 -82.45 -85.30
N LEU A 377 90.43 -83.09 -86.11
CA LEU A 377 89.05 -83.38 -85.76
C LEU A 377 88.99 -84.45 -84.65
N PRO A 378 88.22 -84.23 -83.57
CA PRO A 378 88.17 -85.14 -82.44
C PRO A 378 87.59 -86.50 -82.88
N THR A 379 88.39 -87.56 -82.70
CA THR A 379 88.02 -88.96 -82.99
C THR A 379 87.13 -89.58 -81.90
N SER A 380 86.78 -88.80 -80.87
CA SER A 380 85.90 -89.19 -79.78
C SER A 380 84.57 -88.44 -79.86
N VAL A 381 83.49 -89.15 -80.17
CA VAL A 381 82.13 -88.64 -80.05
C VAL A 381 81.71 -88.70 -78.57
N PHE A 382 81.52 -87.54 -77.93
CA PHE A 382 81.06 -87.46 -76.55
C PHE A 382 79.53 -87.41 -76.48
N GLY A 383 78.92 -88.45 -75.91
CA GLY A 383 77.48 -88.56 -75.64
C GLY A 383 76.90 -89.92 -76.06
N SER A 384 76.14 -90.55 -75.18
CA SER A 384 75.62 -91.92 -75.31
C SER A 384 74.40 -92.08 -76.25
N ARG A 385 74.22 -91.20 -77.23
CA ARG A 385 73.01 -91.20 -78.09
C ARG A 385 73.23 -92.04 -79.36
N THR A 386 73.47 -93.33 -79.16
CA THR A 386 73.46 -94.40 -80.19
C THR A 386 72.12 -94.48 -80.94
N ALA A 387 71.07 -93.85 -80.44
CA ALA A 387 69.71 -93.95 -80.95
C ALA A 387 69.39 -93.09 -82.18
N LEU A 388 70.24 -92.12 -82.57
CA LEU A 388 69.88 -91.15 -83.63
C LEU A 388 70.63 -91.31 -84.95
N LEU A 389 71.84 -91.89 -84.98
CA LEU A 389 72.62 -92.01 -86.23
C LEU A 389 73.28 -93.39 -86.46
N ALA A 390 73.24 -94.31 -85.49
CA ALA A 390 73.89 -95.64 -85.54
C ALA A 390 75.39 -95.63 -85.95
N MET A 391 76.06 -96.78 -85.83
CA MET A 391 77.46 -96.92 -86.29
C MET A 391 77.49 -96.99 -87.83
N PRO A 392 78.42 -96.30 -88.50
CA PRO A 392 78.53 -96.33 -89.96
C PRO A 392 78.87 -97.72 -90.47
N ASP A 393 78.28 -98.09 -91.62
CA ASP A 393 78.53 -99.36 -92.29
C ASP A 393 79.97 -99.47 -92.80
N GLY A 394 80.60 -98.33 -93.07
CA GLY A 394 82.00 -98.28 -93.46
C GLY A 394 82.51 -96.86 -93.62
N TRP A 395 83.77 -96.77 -94.05
CA TRP A 395 84.45 -95.51 -94.31
C TRP A 395 85.02 -95.53 -95.73
N ILE A 396 84.64 -94.54 -96.53
CA ILE A 396 85.20 -94.31 -97.86
C ILE A 396 86.30 -93.25 -97.75
N ASP A 397 87.47 -93.54 -98.32
CA ASP A 397 88.60 -92.60 -98.36
C ASP A 397 88.56 -91.78 -99.65
N ILE A 398 88.41 -90.47 -99.54
CA ILE A 398 88.46 -89.54 -100.65
C ILE A 398 89.55 -88.51 -100.35
N GLY A 399 90.67 -88.61 -101.08
CA GLY A 399 91.77 -87.65 -100.94
C GLY A 399 92.48 -87.70 -99.58
N GLY A 400 92.57 -88.87 -98.95
CA GLY A 400 93.24 -89.08 -97.66
C GLY A 400 92.38 -88.77 -96.44
N ARG A 401 91.09 -88.47 -96.64
CA ARG A 401 90.11 -88.24 -95.58
C ARG A 401 89.04 -89.32 -95.65
N LYS A 402 88.87 -90.02 -94.53
CA LYS A 402 87.85 -91.05 -94.39
C LYS A 402 86.51 -90.42 -94.02
N VAL A 403 85.53 -90.59 -94.90
CA VAL A 403 84.14 -90.16 -94.69
C VAL A 403 83.31 -91.40 -94.34
N PRO A 404 82.62 -91.42 -93.19
CA PRO A 404 81.74 -92.53 -92.85
C PRO A 404 80.53 -92.50 -93.76
N PHE A 405 80.07 -93.65 -94.21
CA PHE A 405 78.82 -93.77 -94.93
C PHE A 405 77.92 -94.80 -94.25
N TRP A 406 76.63 -94.61 -94.45
CA TRP A 406 75.54 -95.46 -94.01
C TRP A 406 74.70 -95.73 -95.26
N ASN A 407 74.38 -97.00 -95.52
CA ASN A 407 73.60 -97.40 -96.69
C ASN A 407 72.11 -97.51 -96.39
#